data_AF-A0A4Q4RWI7-F1
#
_entry.id   AF-A0A4Q4RWI7-F1
#
_cell.length_a   1.000
_cell.length_b   1.000
_cell.length_c   1.000
_cell.angle_alpha   90.00
_cell.angle_beta   90.00
_cell.angle_gamma   90.00
#
_symmetry.space_group_name_H-M   'P 1'
#
loop_
_entity.id
_entity.type
_entity.pdbx_description
1 polymer ?
#
loop_
_entity_poly.entity_id
_entity_poly.type
_entity_poly.pdbx_seq_one_letter_code
_entity_poly.pdbx_strand_id
1 'polypeptide(L)'
;MAIPTPIRDPLLQHMFAYLNPRRDELPSHIVETIAGNLTFLVKYTAGPSVRASQISISVIDVRGPNNSEVGHKATVCIHDGPGKFTVVMCKQVNWGQNVVIGLGEKVDKAIKDILAKEGNDGYGDFEG
;
A
#
# COMPACT_ATOMS: atom_id res chain seq x y z
N MET A 1 5.96 -15.00 32.92
CA MET A 1 5.27 -13.76 32.51
C MET A 1 5.21 -13.75 31.00
N ALA A 2 4.02 -13.69 30.41
CA ALA A 2 3.90 -13.52 28.96
C ALA A 2 4.30 -12.07 28.63
N ILE A 3 5.25 -11.89 27.72
CA ILE A 3 5.57 -10.56 27.18
C ILE A 3 4.33 -10.14 26.39
N PRO A 4 3.66 -9.02 26.71
CA PRO A 4 2.55 -8.54 25.90
C PRO A 4 3.08 -8.30 24.50
N THR A 5 2.59 -9.10 23.55
CA THR A 5 2.86 -8.88 22.13
C THR A 5 2.41 -7.46 21.81
N PRO A 6 3.27 -6.59 21.23
CA PRO A 6 2.84 -5.26 20.82
C PRO A 6 1.58 -5.42 19.99
N ILE A 7 0.51 -4.70 20.34
CA ILE A 7 -0.71 -4.66 19.53
C ILE A 7 -0.30 -4.01 18.20
N ARG A 8 0.12 -4.84 17.25
CA ARG A 8 0.42 -4.40 15.89
C ARG A 8 -0.90 -3.95 15.29
N ASP A 9 -0.85 -2.79 14.65
CA ASP A 9 -1.98 -2.21 13.93
C ASP A 9 -2.62 -3.28 13.01
N PRO A 10 -3.91 -3.62 13.21
CA PRO A 10 -4.59 -4.64 12.40
C PRO A 10 -4.57 -4.33 10.90
N LEU A 11 -4.57 -3.04 10.53
CA LEU A 11 -4.49 -2.63 9.13
C LEU A 11 -3.10 -2.90 8.56
N LEU A 12 -2.03 -2.61 9.30
CA LEU A 12 -0.67 -2.96 8.92
C LEU A 12 -0.52 -4.47 8.76
N GLN A 13 -1.04 -5.25 9.70
CA GLN A 13 -0.99 -6.71 9.63
C GLN A 13 -1.72 -7.24 8.39
N HIS A 14 -2.90 -6.69 8.09
CA HIS A 14 -3.68 -7.05 6.90
C HIS A 14 -2.92 -6.75 5.61
N MET A 15 -2.34 -5.56 5.49
CA MET A 15 -1.52 -5.16 4.35
C MET A 15 -0.31 -6.08 4.19
N PHE A 16 0.43 -6.31 5.27
CA PHE A 16 1.60 -7.18 5.27
C PHE A 16 1.25 -8.61 4.87
N ALA A 17 0.19 -9.19 5.45
CA ALA A 17 -0.27 -10.53 5.14
C ALA A 17 -0.64 -10.68 3.66
N TYR A 18 -1.19 -9.64 3.03
CA TYR A 18 -1.50 -9.65 1.61
C TYR A 18 -0.25 -9.54 0.71
N LEU A 19 0.70 -8.66 1.06
CA LEU A 19 1.86 -8.36 0.23
C LEU A 19 2.96 -9.41 0.36
N ASN A 20 3.18 -9.97 1.55
CA ASN A 20 4.30 -10.86 1.85
C ASN A 20 4.37 -12.11 0.94
N PRO A 21 3.26 -12.78 0.59
CA PRO A 21 3.30 -13.89 -0.39
C PRO A 21 3.73 -13.48 -1.80
N ARG A 22 3.68 -12.19 -2.15
CA ARG A 22 4.00 -11.64 -3.48
C ARG A 22 5.37 -10.95 -3.52
N ARG A 23 6.12 -11.04 -2.43
CA ARG A 23 7.38 -10.32 -2.25
C ARG A 23 8.53 -10.87 -3.10
N ASP A 24 8.38 -12.10 -3.62
CA ASP A 24 9.45 -12.81 -4.30
C ASP A 24 10.69 -12.93 -3.38
N GLU A 25 11.86 -12.50 -3.83
CA GLU A 25 13.11 -12.50 -3.06
C GLU A 25 13.23 -11.33 -2.06
N LEU A 26 12.25 -10.40 -2.02
CA LEU A 26 12.34 -9.24 -1.13
C LEU A 26 12.41 -9.65 0.35
N PRO A 27 13.32 -9.04 1.13
CA PRO A 27 13.35 -9.20 2.58
C PRO A 27 12.02 -8.81 3.22
N SER A 28 11.61 -9.51 4.29
CA SER A 28 10.31 -9.30 4.94
C SER A 28 10.17 -7.89 5.51
N HIS A 29 11.26 -7.31 6.01
CA HIS A 29 11.26 -5.96 6.55
C HIS A 29 10.92 -4.90 5.48
N ILE A 30 11.32 -5.12 4.22
CA ILE A 30 10.96 -4.21 3.11
C ILE A 30 9.45 -4.27 2.86
N VAL A 31 8.86 -5.46 2.88
CA VAL A 31 7.41 -5.63 2.75
C VAL A 31 6.67 -4.99 3.93
N GLU A 32 7.21 -5.12 5.13
CA GLU A 32 6.68 -4.49 6.34
C GLU A 32 6.70 -2.96 6.23
N THR A 33 7.78 -2.37 5.70
CA THR A 33 7.85 -0.93 5.39
C THR A 33 6.80 -0.51 4.38
N ILE A 34 6.65 -1.24 3.26
CA ILE A 34 5.63 -0.94 2.24
C ILE A 34 4.21 -1.04 2.83
N ALA A 35 3.95 -2.07 3.65
CA ALA A 35 2.67 -2.24 4.34
C ALA A 35 2.39 -1.10 5.33
N GLY A 36 3.40 -0.65 6.07
CA GLY A 36 3.31 0.52 6.95
C GLY A 36 2.99 1.80 6.18
N ASN A 37 3.65 2.02 5.05
CA ASN A 37 3.43 3.19 4.21
C ASN A 37 2.04 3.18 3.56
N LEU A 38 1.55 2.03 3.11
CA LEU A 38 0.16 1.89 2.66
C LEU A 38 -0.85 2.14 3.78
N THR A 39 -0.55 1.66 4.99
CA THR A 39 -1.39 1.91 6.18
C THR A 39 -1.50 3.40 6.46
N PHE A 40 -0.39 4.13 6.37
CA PHE A 40 -0.39 5.59 6.44
C PHE A 40 -1.29 6.21 5.38
N LEU A 41 -1.14 5.84 4.10
CA LEU A 41 -1.95 6.42 3.02
C LEU A 41 -3.45 6.13 3.16
N VAL A 42 -3.81 4.92 3.60
CA VAL A 42 -5.21 4.55 3.86
C VAL A 42 -5.80 5.40 4.98
N LYS A 43 -5.07 5.55 6.10
CA LYS A 43 -5.50 6.40 7.22
C LYS A 43 -5.53 7.87 6.87
N TYR A 44 -4.58 8.34 6.05
CA TYR A 44 -4.56 9.69 5.53
C TYR A 44 -5.81 9.95 4.67
N THR A 45 -6.21 8.97 3.85
CA THR A 45 -7.36 9.09 2.93
C THR A 45 -8.72 9.00 3.63
N ALA A 46 -8.92 8.04 4.54
CA ALA A 46 -10.23 7.77 5.17
C ALA A 46 -10.29 8.00 6.68
N GLY A 47 -9.22 8.55 7.26
CA GLY A 47 -9.11 8.80 8.69
C GLY A 47 -8.60 7.59 9.49
N PRO A 48 -8.27 7.80 10.78
CA PRO A 48 -7.59 6.82 11.62
C PRO A 48 -8.47 5.62 12.00
N SER A 49 -9.80 5.73 11.87
CA SER A 49 -10.77 4.71 12.30
C SER A 49 -11.11 3.67 11.23
N VAL A 50 -10.50 3.76 10.04
CA VAL A 50 -10.71 2.81 8.94
C VAL A 50 -10.31 1.39 9.37
N ARG A 51 -11.19 0.42 9.11
CA ARG A 51 -10.99 -0.97 9.52
C ARG A 51 -10.30 -1.77 8.43
N ALA A 52 -9.46 -2.73 8.82
CA ALA A 52 -8.81 -3.67 7.89
C ALA A 52 -9.82 -4.39 6.97
N SER A 53 -11.01 -4.73 7.49
CA SER A 53 -12.09 -5.38 6.73
C SER A 53 -12.66 -4.51 5.60
N GLN A 54 -12.43 -3.21 5.62
CA GLN A 54 -12.84 -2.30 4.54
C GLN A 54 -11.79 -2.26 3.43
N ILE A 55 -10.66 -2.93 3.56
CA ILE A 55 -9.56 -2.79 2.62
C ILE A 55 -9.42 -4.04 1.76
N SER A 56 -9.43 -3.83 0.45
CA SER A 56 -9.04 -4.85 -0.52
C SER A 56 -7.78 -4.42 -1.25
N ILE A 57 -6.89 -5.39 -1.45
CA ILE A 57 -5.85 -5.27 -2.45
C ILE A 57 -6.21 -6.26 -3.57
N SER A 58 -6.17 -5.80 -4.82
CA SER A 58 -6.35 -6.65 -5.99
C SER A 58 -5.12 -6.56 -6.87
N VAL A 59 -4.74 -7.68 -7.48
CA VAL A 59 -3.69 -7.75 -8.50
C VAL A 59 -4.30 -8.44 -9.71
N ILE A 60 -4.29 -7.75 -10.85
CA ILE A 60 -4.85 -8.25 -12.11
C ILE A 60 -3.80 -8.21 -13.20
N ASP A 61 -3.89 -9.14 -14.16
CA ASP A 61 -3.15 -9.07 -15.40
C ASP A 61 -3.75 -7.98 -16.30
N VAL A 62 -2.87 -7.21 -16.92
CA VAL A 62 -3.22 -6.25 -17.96
C VAL A 62 -2.80 -6.85 -19.29
N ARG A 63 -3.78 -7.01 -20.18
CA ARG A 63 -3.61 -7.57 -21.51
C ARG A 63 -3.95 -6.53 -22.56
N GLY A 64 -3.13 -6.47 -23.61
CA GLY A 64 -3.33 -5.60 -24.75
C GLY A 64 -4.18 -6.27 -25.84
N PRO A 65 -4.23 -5.67 -27.05
CA PRO A 65 -4.87 -6.30 -28.20
C PRO A 65 -4.32 -7.71 -28.44
N ASN A 66 -5.20 -8.62 -28.88
CA ASN A 66 -4.87 -10.04 -29.13
C ASN A 66 -4.28 -10.77 -27.91
N ASN A 67 -4.69 -10.38 -26.70
CA ASN A 67 -4.22 -10.97 -25.44
C ASN A 67 -2.70 -10.82 -25.22
N SER A 68 -2.07 -9.81 -25.84
CA SER A 68 -0.66 -9.51 -25.63
C SER A 68 -0.37 -9.15 -24.17
N GLU A 69 0.77 -9.63 -23.65
CA GLU A 69 1.15 -9.39 -22.26
C GLU A 69 1.60 -7.94 -22.11
N VAL A 70 0.89 -7.16 -21.29
CA VAL A 70 1.27 -5.77 -21.00
C VAL A 70 1.90 -5.69 -19.62
N GLY A 71 1.28 -6.32 -18.63
CA GLY A 71 1.86 -6.40 -17.29
C GLY A 71 0.86 -6.74 -16.22
N HIS A 72 1.12 -6.27 -15.00
CA HIS A 72 0.26 -6.52 -13.85
C HIS A 72 -0.10 -5.20 -13.17
N LYS A 73 -1.33 -5.09 -12.70
CA LYS A 73 -1.84 -3.91 -12.01
C LYS A 73 -2.30 -4.28 -10.62
N ALA A 74 -1.67 -3.66 -9.63
CA ALA A 74 -2.07 -3.76 -8.24
C ALA A 74 -2.85 -2.52 -7.81
N THR A 75 -3.97 -2.72 -7.13
CA THR A 75 -4.86 -1.65 -6.66
C THR A 75 -5.21 -1.88 -5.20
N VAL A 76 -5.11 -0.83 -4.38
CA VAL A 76 -5.51 -0.80 -2.97
C VAL A 76 -6.74 0.08 -2.85
N CYS A 77 -7.84 -0.47 -2.35
CA CYS A 77 -9.12 0.23 -2.25
C CYS A 77 -9.68 0.18 -0.83
N ILE A 78 -10.41 1.23 -0.47
CA ILE A 78 -11.26 1.31 0.72
C ILE A 78 -12.71 1.12 0.29
N HIS A 79 -13.45 0.26 0.97
CA HIS A 79 -14.86 -0.03 0.73
C HIS A 79 -15.75 0.69 1.75
N ASP A 80 -16.73 1.44 1.23
CA ASP A 80 -17.73 2.18 2.01
C ASP A 80 -19.13 1.53 1.93
N GLY A 81 -19.26 0.50 1.10
CA GLY A 81 -20.49 -0.28 0.93
C GLY A 81 -20.49 -1.05 -0.39
N PRO A 82 -21.55 -1.83 -0.69
CA PRO A 82 -21.66 -2.55 -1.94
C PRO A 82 -21.52 -1.63 -3.16
N GLY A 83 -20.53 -1.90 -4.01
CA GLY A 83 -20.24 -1.11 -5.21
C GLY A 83 -19.63 0.28 -4.95
N LYS A 84 -19.36 0.65 -3.70
CA LYS A 84 -18.78 1.95 -3.33
C LYS A 84 -17.38 1.76 -2.76
N PHE A 85 -16.39 2.17 -3.53
CA PHE A 85 -14.99 2.10 -3.12
C PHE A 85 -14.18 3.30 -3.59
N THR A 86 -13.15 3.62 -2.83
CA THR A 86 -12.14 4.64 -3.13
C THR A 86 -10.81 3.97 -3.41
N VAL A 87 -10.18 4.27 -4.54
CA VAL A 87 -8.82 3.79 -4.86
C VAL A 87 -7.79 4.66 -4.15
N VAL A 88 -7.06 4.09 -3.20
CA VAL A 88 -6.00 4.79 -2.44
C VAL A 88 -4.70 4.76 -3.21
N MET A 89 -4.37 3.60 -3.76
CA MET A 89 -3.12 3.40 -4.49
C MET A 89 -3.33 2.44 -5.66
N CYS A 90 -2.67 2.73 -6.76
CA CYS A 90 -2.73 1.90 -7.95
C CYS A 90 -1.42 2.00 -8.73
N LYS A 91 -0.80 0.86 -9.02
CA LYS A 91 0.39 0.79 -9.88
C LYS A 91 0.24 -0.34 -10.88
N GLN A 92 0.50 -0.03 -12.14
CA GLN A 92 0.79 -1.03 -13.16
C GLN A 92 2.31 -1.12 -13.32
N VAL A 93 2.80 -2.33 -13.44
CA VAL A 93 4.19 -2.68 -13.77
C VAL A 93 4.19 -3.50 -15.05
N ASN A 94 5.32 -3.57 -15.75
CA ASN A 94 5.45 -4.38 -16.96
C ASN A 94 5.39 -5.87 -16.62
N TRP A 95 5.13 -6.70 -17.64
CA TRP A 95 5.15 -8.14 -17.48
C TRP A 95 6.48 -8.64 -16.90
N GLY A 96 6.42 -9.58 -15.96
CA GLY A 96 7.60 -10.10 -15.25
C GLY A 96 8.16 -9.18 -14.15
N GLN A 97 7.63 -7.97 -13.96
CA GLN A 97 8.03 -7.11 -12.84
C GLN A 97 7.20 -7.39 -11.58
N ASN A 98 7.84 -7.23 -10.42
CA ASN A 98 7.19 -7.44 -9.14
C ASN A 98 6.27 -6.26 -8.78
N VAL A 99 4.97 -6.56 -8.59
CA VAL A 99 3.95 -5.55 -8.25
C VAL A 99 4.17 -4.92 -6.87
N VAL A 100 4.75 -5.64 -5.90
CA VAL A 100 5.02 -5.12 -4.55
C VAL A 100 6.10 -4.05 -4.62
N ILE A 101 7.16 -4.26 -5.40
CA ILE A 101 8.21 -3.25 -5.64
C ILE A 101 7.60 -2.01 -6.27
N GLY A 102 6.87 -2.17 -7.38
CA GLY A 102 6.26 -1.04 -8.06
C GLY A 102 5.25 -0.28 -7.19
N LEU A 103 4.53 -0.99 -6.31
CA LEU A 103 3.65 -0.35 -5.34
C LEU A 103 4.46 0.46 -4.32
N GLY A 104 5.53 -0.14 -3.76
CA GLY A 104 6.42 0.50 -2.79
C GLY A 104 6.98 1.82 -3.30
N GLU A 105 7.57 1.82 -4.52
CA GLU A 105 8.09 3.04 -5.14
C GLU A 105 7.04 4.15 -5.27
N LYS A 106 5.82 3.79 -5.69
CA LYS A 106 4.74 4.76 -5.87
C LYS A 106 4.22 5.29 -4.54
N VAL A 107 4.15 4.41 -3.53
CA VAL A 107 3.74 4.75 -2.18
C VAL A 107 4.76 5.70 -1.54
N ASP A 108 6.05 5.41 -1.65
CA ASP A 108 7.11 6.26 -1.10
C ASP A 108 7.08 7.66 -1.72
N LYS A 109 6.86 7.75 -3.04
CA LYS A 109 6.66 9.03 -3.71
C LYS A 109 5.46 9.80 -3.14
N ALA A 110 4.30 9.13 -3.03
CA ALA A 110 3.09 9.77 -2.52
C ALA A 110 3.25 10.28 -1.08
N ILE A 111 3.93 9.52 -0.22
CA ILE A 111 4.20 9.95 1.16
C ILE A 111 5.15 11.14 1.18
N LYS A 112 6.24 11.13 0.40
CA LYS A 112 7.14 12.28 0.29
C LYS A 112 6.39 13.54 -0.12
N ASP A 113 5.51 13.44 -1.11
CA ASP A 113 4.70 14.57 -1.58
C ASP A 113 3.73 15.08 -0.49
N ILE A 114 3.10 14.17 0.27
CA ILE A 114 2.22 14.53 1.40
C ILE A 114 3.01 15.22 2.51
N LEU A 115 4.13 14.64 2.94
CA LEU A 115 4.94 15.19 4.02
C LEU A 115 5.55 16.55 3.66
N ALA A 116 5.99 16.73 2.40
CA ALA A 116 6.49 18.01 1.90
C ALA A 116 5.41 19.11 1.92
N LYS A 117 4.15 18.74 1.68
CA LYS A 117 3.04 19.69 1.60
C LYS A 117 2.43 19.99 2.97
N GLU A 118 2.34 18.99 3.85
CA GLU A 118 1.47 19.00 5.03
C GLU A 118 2.21 18.73 6.34
N GLY A 119 3.50 18.39 6.30
CA GLY A 119 4.33 18.14 7.48
C GLY A 119 4.76 19.40 8.26
N ASN A 120 4.09 20.54 8.03
CA ASN A 120 4.55 21.87 8.43
C ASN A 120 4.29 22.20 9.91
N ASP A 121 3.42 21.46 10.60
CA ASP A 121 3.05 21.73 12.00
C ASP A 121 3.89 20.91 13.01
N GLY A 122 5.02 20.32 12.58
CA GLY A 122 5.89 19.47 13.41
C GLY A 122 7.39 19.63 13.10
N TYR A 123 8.22 18.69 13.57
CA TYR A 123 9.68 18.67 13.35
C TYR A 123 10.08 18.15 11.96
N GLY A 124 9.34 18.53 10.92
CA GLY A 124 9.76 18.28 9.54
C GLY A 124 10.90 19.23 9.20
N ASP A 125 12.14 18.83 9.45
CA ASP A 125 13.29 19.61 8.99
C ASP A 125 13.30 19.57 7.44
N PHE A 126 12.92 20.70 6.83
CA PHE A 126 12.98 20.89 5.39
C PHE A 126 14.29 21.60 5.04
N GLU A 127 15.29 20.85 4.54
CA GLU A 127 16.34 21.49 3.74
C GLU A 127 15.74 21.82 2.36
N GLY A 128 15.63 23.13 2.09
CA GLY A 128 15.22 23.67 0.79
C GLY A 128 16.34 23.65 -0.25
#